data_AF-A0A2T2VGT5-F1
#
_entry.id   AF-A0A2T2VGT5-F1
#
_cell.length_a   1.000
_cell.length_b   1.000
_cell.length_c   1.000
_cell.angle_alpha   90.00
_cell.angle_beta   90.00
_cell.angle_gamma   90.00
#
_symmetry.space_group_name_H-M   'P 1'
#
loop_
_entity.id
_entity.type
_entity.pdbx_description
1 polymer ?
#
loop_
_entity_poly.entity_id
_entity_poly.type
_entity_poly.pdbx_seq_one_letter_code
_entity_poly.pdbx_strand_id
1 'polypeptide(L)'
;MKKLFFILFLFVGLAGTLQAQQLPLYSQYNFTPFLHNPAQTGMSENVNAYLIYRKQWVTFPGAPQTGAAAVDAPVSERFGLGGYLYTDQTDMHSRMEGDLSAAYHLPLGKEQTLSLGLAAGVIRNSLNRDDLDFDNPEEPILQDGYVENGTTVNAAAGLNYTFKGLQVGVSVPQIVELQQTNITSSEKFNYQLSRHYYATASYDLQFGENKWGLRPSAMMRANQGDISVDGNLVADYKDIVWLGVGYRYDFGIMIHAGFQIMDRVKVGYTADIATNDLGDYSKGSHEVMVGITFGQSDKQEEIEKKLEELEKEQQATQEVIDSLKESDEQIREQQDSLAEEQDEIRKNQDTLRRDQIDLEERQKKLEEERRKEIDSIKQEIKDLSESMDKDVSGATQMTMKEDIEYKEGPERTGFFEVVASFRGEKNAEYFYKQLKKDGYDNAGIVYNSKRKWHYVYIEIHDDLETSLEKMYNTREETDYDDAWIHIIQ
;
A
#
# COMPACT_ATOMS: atom_id res chain seq x y z
N MET A 1 -37.03 5.53 4.53
CA MET A 1 -37.62 4.91 5.74
C MET A 1 -39.08 4.47 5.57
N LYS A 2 -40.03 5.35 5.23
CA LYS A 2 -41.46 4.98 5.08
C LYS A 2 -41.76 3.92 4.00
N LYS A 3 -40.96 3.86 2.92
CA LYS A 3 -41.11 2.85 1.85
C LYS A 3 -40.59 1.45 2.24
N LEU A 4 -39.67 1.35 3.20
CA LEU A 4 -39.14 0.07 3.69
C LEU A 4 -40.16 -0.66 4.58
N PHE A 5 -40.86 0.11 5.42
CA PHE A 5 -41.97 -0.40 6.25
C PHE A 5 -43.14 -0.93 5.42
N PHE A 6 -43.42 -0.30 4.27
CA PHE A 6 -44.53 -0.72 3.41
C PHE A 6 -44.25 -2.04 2.70
N ILE A 7 -42.99 -2.35 2.38
CA ILE A 7 -42.57 -3.62 1.79
C ILE A 7 -42.58 -4.74 2.85
N LEU A 8 -42.17 -4.43 4.09
CA LEU A 8 -42.25 -5.36 5.21
C LEU A 8 -43.71 -5.69 5.60
N PHE A 9 -44.61 -4.70 5.51
CA PHE A 9 -46.03 -4.87 5.83
C PHE A 9 -46.81 -5.63 4.75
N LEU A 10 -46.36 -5.58 3.49
CA LEU A 10 -47.00 -6.32 2.39
C LEU A 10 -46.77 -7.85 2.48
N PHE A 11 -45.73 -8.29 3.19
CA PHE A 11 -45.40 -9.72 3.35
C PHE A 11 -46.18 -10.42 4.48
N VAL A 12 -46.84 -9.67 5.38
CA VAL A 12 -47.53 -10.20 6.58
C VAL A 12 -49.00 -10.59 6.29
N GLY A 13 -49.51 -10.35 5.09
CA GLY A 13 -50.96 -10.36 4.79
C GLY A 13 -51.60 -11.68 4.34
N LEU A 14 -50.94 -12.84 4.42
CA LEU A 14 -51.49 -14.12 3.93
C LEU A 14 -51.44 -15.19 5.03
N ALA A 15 -52.54 -15.37 5.76
CA ALA A 15 -52.70 -16.41 6.77
C ALA A 15 -53.71 -17.47 6.25
N GLY A 16 -53.20 -18.68 5.97
CA GLY A 16 -53.98 -19.89 5.74
C GLY A 16 -53.88 -20.81 6.96
N THR A 17 -54.86 -21.70 7.11
CA THR A 17 -54.89 -22.72 8.17
C THR A 17 -53.87 -23.81 7.90
N LEU A 18 -52.95 -24.04 8.85
CA LEU A 18 -51.81 -24.95 8.71
C LEU A 18 -52.22 -26.44 8.76
N GLN A 19 -51.70 -27.24 7.83
CA GLN A 19 -51.80 -28.71 7.79
C GLN A 19 -50.38 -29.29 7.68
N ALA A 20 -49.91 -29.96 8.76
CA ALA A 20 -48.71 -30.80 8.89
C ALA A 20 -47.47 -30.50 8.00
N GLN A 21 -46.35 -30.11 8.63
CA GLN A 21 -45.07 -29.92 7.96
C GLN A 21 -44.47 -31.26 7.50
N GLN A 22 -44.08 -31.35 6.23
CA GLN A 22 -43.49 -32.58 5.65
C GLN A 22 -41.96 -32.58 5.67
N LEU A 23 -41.33 -31.40 5.66
CA LEU A 23 -39.86 -31.24 5.71
C LEU A 23 -39.43 -30.82 7.12
N PRO A 24 -38.27 -31.31 7.61
CA PRO A 24 -37.73 -30.85 8.88
C PRO A 24 -37.47 -29.34 8.89
N LEU A 25 -37.74 -28.72 10.02
CA LEU A 25 -37.56 -27.29 10.25
C LEU A 25 -36.26 -27.04 11.01
N TYR A 26 -35.32 -26.31 10.42
CA TYR A 26 -34.06 -25.91 11.06
C TYR A 26 -34.11 -24.43 11.46
N SER A 27 -33.67 -24.10 12.68
CA SER A 27 -33.64 -22.71 13.15
C SER A 27 -32.30 -22.02 12.85
N GLN A 28 -31.19 -22.77 12.72
CA GLN A 28 -29.86 -22.25 12.37
C GLN A 28 -29.60 -22.15 10.86
N TYR A 29 -30.64 -21.85 10.06
CA TYR A 29 -30.52 -21.82 8.60
C TYR A 29 -29.51 -20.80 8.06
N ASN A 30 -29.12 -19.79 8.86
CA ASN A 30 -28.08 -18.82 8.53
C ASN A 30 -26.67 -19.46 8.42
N PHE A 31 -26.45 -20.60 9.07
CA PHE A 31 -25.16 -21.29 9.09
C PHE A 31 -25.09 -22.44 8.08
N THR A 32 -26.25 -22.98 7.69
CA THR A 32 -26.36 -24.07 6.72
C THR A 32 -27.34 -23.73 5.58
N PRO A 33 -27.06 -22.67 4.79
CA PRO A 33 -27.98 -22.22 3.75
C PRO A 33 -28.20 -23.26 2.63
N PHE A 34 -27.18 -24.04 2.32
CA PHE A 34 -27.24 -25.06 1.28
C PHE A 34 -28.24 -26.20 1.56
N LEU A 35 -28.63 -26.42 2.83
CA LEU A 35 -29.62 -27.45 3.19
C LEU A 35 -31.00 -27.15 2.60
N HIS A 36 -31.35 -25.88 2.40
CA HIS A 36 -32.64 -25.48 1.84
C HIS A 36 -32.53 -24.90 0.43
N ASN A 37 -31.37 -24.40 0.03
CA ASN A 37 -31.13 -23.90 -1.32
C ASN A 37 -29.85 -24.48 -1.93
N PRO A 38 -29.95 -25.44 -2.89
CA PRO A 38 -28.77 -26.04 -3.50
C PRO A 38 -27.90 -25.04 -4.29
N ALA A 39 -28.41 -23.83 -4.61
CA ALA A 39 -27.60 -22.80 -5.23
C ALA A 39 -26.57 -22.17 -4.28
N GLN A 40 -26.70 -22.42 -2.98
CA GLN A 40 -25.79 -21.93 -1.94
C GLN A 40 -24.72 -22.97 -1.55
N THR A 41 -24.73 -24.16 -2.16
CA THR A 41 -23.70 -25.19 -1.96
C THR A 41 -22.32 -24.69 -2.39
N GLY A 42 -21.31 -24.80 -1.53
CA GLY A 42 -19.92 -24.42 -1.86
C GLY A 42 -19.72 -22.91 -2.05
N MET A 43 -20.64 -22.08 -1.52
CA MET A 43 -20.45 -20.62 -1.45
C MET A 43 -19.41 -20.20 -0.40
N SER A 44 -19.12 -21.06 0.57
CA SER A 44 -18.02 -20.84 1.51
C SER A 44 -16.67 -21.05 0.81
N GLU A 45 -15.65 -20.32 1.25
CA GLU A 45 -14.28 -20.48 0.75
C GLU A 45 -13.61 -21.77 1.21
N ASN A 46 -14.18 -22.44 2.21
CA ASN A 46 -13.62 -23.63 2.83
C ASN A 46 -14.59 -24.81 2.74
N VAL A 47 -14.07 -26.02 2.95
CA VAL A 47 -14.92 -27.20 3.09
C VAL A 47 -15.54 -27.18 4.48
N ASN A 48 -16.85 -27.30 4.59
CA ASN A 48 -17.54 -27.32 5.87
C ASN A 48 -18.32 -28.61 6.04
N ALA A 49 -18.27 -29.19 7.24
CA ALA A 49 -19.14 -30.27 7.66
C ALA A 49 -19.96 -29.85 8.88
N TYR A 50 -21.19 -30.32 8.98
CA TYR A 50 -22.12 -29.98 10.05
C TYR A 50 -22.81 -31.23 10.58
N LEU A 51 -22.97 -31.29 11.90
CA LEU A 51 -23.86 -32.19 12.61
C LEU A 51 -24.91 -31.35 13.31
N ILE A 52 -26.18 -31.65 13.08
CA ILE A 52 -27.31 -30.93 13.66
C ILE A 52 -28.19 -31.95 14.36
N TYR A 53 -28.59 -31.64 15.59
CA TYR A 53 -29.62 -32.39 16.30
C TYR A 53 -30.69 -31.44 16.80
N ARG A 54 -31.94 -31.72 16.50
CA ARG A 54 -33.09 -30.92 16.89
C ARG A 54 -34.15 -31.79 17.53
N LYS A 55 -34.68 -31.33 18.66
CA LYS A 55 -35.86 -31.90 19.31
C LYS A 55 -36.95 -30.85 19.38
N GLN A 56 -38.06 -31.11 18.72
CA GLN A 56 -39.20 -30.21 18.68
C GLN A 56 -40.15 -30.46 19.83
N TRP A 57 -40.87 -29.41 20.23
CA TRP A 57 -42.00 -29.45 21.17
C TRP A 57 -41.76 -30.30 22.41
N VAL A 58 -40.66 -30.00 23.09
CA VAL A 58 -40.18 -30.71 24.27
C VAL A 58 -41.33 -30.79 25.28
N THR A 59 -41.60 -31.99 25.79
CA THR A 59 -42.73 -32.39 26.66
C THR A 59 -43.83 -33.17 25.93
N PHE A 60 -43.98 -33.02 24.62
CA PHE A 60 -44.90 -33.87 23.84
C PHE A 60 -44.28 -35.25 23.58
N PRO A 61 -44.98 -36.35 23.97
CA PRO A 61 -44.61 -37.70 23.55
C PRO A 61 -44.68 -37.82 22.02
N GLY A 62 -43.75 -38.57 21.42
CA GLY A 62 -43.68 -38.72 19.95
C GLY A 62 -43.27 -37.46 19.18
N ALA A 63 -42.89 -36.37 19.86
CA ALA A 63 -42.54 -35.13 19.18
C ALA A 63 -41.34 -35.28 18.22
N PRO A 64 -41.32 -34.52 17.09
CA PRO A 64 -40.29 -34.65 16.07
C PRO A 64 -38.86 -34.53 16.60
N GLN A 65 -38.01 -35.47 16.20
CA GLN A 65 -36.57 -35.47 16.47
C GLN A 65 -35.82 -35.63 15.16
N THR A 66 -35.00 -34.63 14.83
CA THR A 66 -34.24 -34.58 13.59
C THR A 66 -32.75 -34.64 13.89
N GLY A 67 -32.03 -35.55 13.24
CA GLY A 67 -30.57 -35.57 13.19
C GLY A 67 -30.10 -35.38 11.75
N ALA A 68 -29.15 -34.49 11.51
CA ALA A 68 -28.59 -34.25 10.19
C ALA A 68 -27.07 -34.23 10.21
N ALA A 69 -26.46 -34.78 9.16
CA ALA A 69 -25.06 -34.65 8.83
C ALA A 69 -24.96 -34.04 7.44
N ALA A 70 -24.16 -32.99 7.27
CA ALA A 70 -24.07 -32.27 6.02
C ALA A 70 -22.64 -31.87 5.72
N VAL A 71 -22.29 -31.77 4.44
CA VAL A 71 -20.98 -31.32 3.98
C VAL A 71 -21.14 -30.50 2.71
N ASP A 72 -20.41 -29.40 2.59
CA ASP A 72 -20.31 -28.62 1.37
C ASP A 72 -18.87 -28.13 1.15
N ALA A 73 -18.49 -28.01 -0.12
CA ALA A 73 -17.13 -27.72 -0.53
C ALA A 73 -17.12 -26.87 -1.82
N PRO A 74 -16.32 -25.79 -1.86
CA PRO A 74 -15.93 -25.18 -3.12
C PRO A 74 -14.96 -26.13 -3.84
N VAL A 75 -15.35 -26.61 -5.02
CA VAL A 75 -14.48 -27.46 -5.86
C VAL A 75 -13.66 -26.61 -6.83
N SER A 76 -14.18 -25.45 -7.21
CA SER A 76 -13.47 -24.41 -7.95
C SER A 76 -14.08 -23.04 -7.64
N GLU A 77 -13.52 -21.97 -8.21
CA GLU A 77 -14.08 -20.60 -8.07
C GLU A 77 -15.54 -20.48 -8.52
N ARG A 78 -16.02 -21.40 -9.37
CA ARG A 78 -17.36 -21.34 -9.97
C ARG A 78 -18.21 -22.56 -9.68
N PHE A 79 -17.69 -23.56 -8.97
CA PHE A 79 -18.41 -24.81 -8.74
C PHE A 79 -18.31 -25.23 -7.29
N GLY A 80 -19.48 -25.49 -6.69
CA GLY A 80 -19.62 -26.08 -5.37
C GLY A 80 -20.23 -27.47 -5.47
N LEU A 81 -19.77 -28.39 -4.61
CA LEU A 81 -20.40 -29.70 -4.40
C LEU A 81 -20.71 -29.86 -2.91
N GLY A 82 -21.77 -30.59 -2.61
CA GLY A 82 -22.13 -30.88 -1.24
C GLY A 82 -23.18 -31.95 -1.16
N GLY A 83 -23.55 -32.31 0.05
CA GLY A 83 -24.59 -33.26 0.31
C GLY A 83 -24.96 -33.28 1.77
N TYR A 84 -26.11 -33.87 2.05
CA TYR A 84 -26.55 -34.07 3.41
C TYR A 84 -27.30 -35.38 3.54
N LEU A 85 -27.30 -35.92 4.74
CA LEU A 85 -28.10 -37.03 5.18
C LEU A 85 -28.83 -36.56 6.43
N TYR A 86 -30.14 -36.69 6.47
CA TYR A 86 -30.87 -36.49 7.71
C TYR A 86 -31.81 -37.67 8.00
N THR A 87 -32.11 -37.80 9.27
CA THR A 87 -33.18 -38.65 9.78
C THR A 87 -34.12 -37.79 10.62
N ASP A 88 -35.41 -37.99 10.42
CA ASP A 88 -36.47 -37.37 11.21
C ASP A 88 -37.39 -38.47 11.75
N GLN A 89 -37.60 -38.47 13.07
CA GLN A 89 -38.54 -39.36 13.74
C GLN A 89 -39.65 -38.51 14.32
N THR A 90 -40.87 -38.71 13.83
CA THR A 90 -42.09 -38.11 14.37
C THR A 90 -43.04 -39.24 14.75
N ASP A 91 -43.11 -39.53 16.05
CA ASP A 91 -43.85 -40.66 16.60
C ASP A 91 -43.51 -41.98 15.89
N MET A 92 -44.49 -42.75 15.46
CA MET A 92 -44.34 -43.97 14.64
C MET A 92 -43.70 -43.76 13.26
N HIS A 93 -43.66 -42.53 12.74
CA HIS A 93 -43.17 -42.23 11.41
C HIS A 93 -41.68 -41.84 11.45
N SER A 94 -40.89 -42.52 10.63
CA SER A 94 -39.47 -42.22 10.45
C SER A 94 -39.17 -41.92 8.98
N ARG A 95 -38.37 -40.88 8.75
CA ARG A 95 -37.90 -40.48 7.44
C ARG A 95 -36.39 -40.41 7.45
N MET A 96 -35.77 -40.93 6.40
CA MET A 96 -34.36 -40.74 6.11
C MET A 96 -34.22 -40.20 4.69
N GLU A 97 -33.43 -39.16 4.52
CA GLU A 97 -33.19 -38.57 3.20
C GLU A 97 -31.72 -38.24 3.05
N GLY A 98 -31.17 -38.66 1.91
CA GLY A 98 -29.80 -38.35 1.50
C GLY A 98 -29.81 -37.64 0.15
N ASP A 99 -29.18 -36.48 0.09
CA ASP A 99 -29.09 -35.65 -1.11
C ASP A 99 -27.64 -35.32 -1.46
N LEU A 100 -27.39 -35.26 -2.76
CA LEU A 100 -26.19 -34.69 -3.36
C LEU A 100 -26.58 -33.41 -4.09
N SER A 101 -25.81 -32.36 -3.92
CA SER A 101 -26.04 -31.04 -4.49
C SER A 101 -24.81 -30.54 -5.25
N ALA A 102 -25.07 -29.81 -6.33
CA ALA A 102 -24.07 -29.13 -7.13
C ALA A 102 -24.54 -27.71 -7.45
N ALA A 103 -23.65 -26.76 -7.32
CA ALA A 103 -23.90 -25.36 -7.64
C ALA A 103 -22.90 -24.84 -8.68
N TYR A 104 -23.38 -23.98 -9.58
CA TYR A 104 -22.57 -23.17 -10.46
C TYR A 104 -22.73 -21.70 -10.11
N HIS A 105 -21.63 -21.06 -9.72
CA HIS A 105 -21.56 -19.65 -9.35
C HIS A 105 -21.09 -18.85 -10.58
N LEU A 106 -22.00 -18.11 -11.21
CA LEU A 106 -21.73 -17.27 -12.37
C LEU A 106 -21.43 -15.82 -11.91
N PRO A 107 -20.16 -15.36 -12.00
CA PRO A 107 -19.83 -13.98 -11.69
C PRO A 107 -20.39 -13.07 -12.80
N LEU A 108 -21.26 -12.14 -12.42
CA LEU A 108 -21.82 -11.12 -13.32
C LEU A 108 -21.01 -9.81 -13.26
N GLY A 109 -20.19 -9.63 -12.22
CA GLY A 109 -19.32 -8.48 -12.01
C GLY A 109 -18.41 -8.70 -10.81
N LYS A 110 -17.67 -7.66 -10.38
CA LYS A 110 -16.69 -7.77 -9.26
C LYS A 110 -17.31 -8.19 -7.92
N GLU A 111 -18.55 -7.80 -7.67
CA GLU A 111 -19.26 -8.06 -6.41
C GLU A 111 -20.66 -8.65 -6.66
N GLN A 112 -20.89 -9.20 -7.87
CA GLN A 112 -22.18 -9.74 -8.26
C GLN A 112 -22.03 -11.18 -8.74
N THR A 113 -22.79 -12.08 -8.15
CA THR A 113 -22.76 -13.51 -8.50
C THR A 113 -24.18 -14.05 -8.56
N LEU A 114 -24.52 -14.68 -9.67
CA LEU A 114 -25.75 -15.46 -9.80
C LEU A 114 -25.38 -16.95 -9.69
N SER A 115 -25.94 -17.64 -8.71
CA SER A 115 -25.70 -19.05 -8.47
C SER A 115 -26.91 -19.88 -8.88
N LEU A 116 -26.64 -20.97 -9.55
CA LEU A 116 -27.61 -21.96 -10.02
C LEU A 116 -27.30 -23.27 -9.31
N GLY A 117 -28.29 -23.87 -8.64
CA GLY A 117 -28.08 -25.11 -7.90
C GLY A 117 -29.07 -26.19 -8.28
N LEU A 118 -28.59 -27.43 -8.30
CA LEU A 118 -29.41 -28.62 -8.43
C LEU A 118 -29.04 -29.61 -7.32
N ALA A 119 -30.01 -30.35 -6.83
CA ALA A 119 -29.77 -31.51 -5.97
C ALA A 119 -30.63 -32.70 -6.40
N ALA A 120 -30.13 -33.89 -6.11
CA ALA A 120 -30.83 -35.14 -6.28
C ALA A 120 -30.57 -36.05 -5.09
N GLY A 121 -31.59 -36.79 -4.69
CA GLY A 121 -31.53 -37.59 -3.47
C GLY A 121 -32.48 -38.76 -3.47
N VAL A 122 -32.44 -39.50 -2.37
CA VAL A 122 -33.31 -40.63 -2.09
C VAL A 122 -33.94 -40.42 -0.73
N ILE A 123 -35.26 -40.59 -0.67
CA ILE A 123 -36.04 -40.51 0.55
C ILE A 123 -36.55 -41.91 0.86
N ARG A 124 -36.36 -42.36 2.09
CA ARG A 124 -36.99 -43.55 2.64
C ARG A 124 -37.89 -43.14 3.78
N ASN A 125 -39.18 -43.43 3.66
CA ASN A 125 -40.15 -43.31 4.73
C ASN A 125 -40.42 -44.70 5.31
N SER A 126 -40.57 -44.77 6.63
CA SER A 126 -40.85 -46.00 7.35
C SER A 126 -41.82 -45.74 8.49
N LEU A 127 -42.69 -46.70 8.76
CA LEU A 127 -43.68 -46.67 9.83
C LEU A 127 -43.37 -47.80 10.81
N ASN A 128 -43.00 -47.47 12.04
CA ASN A 128 -42.81 -48.44 13.11
C ASN A 128 -44.15 -48.78 13.76
N ARG A 129 -44.57 -50.04 13.67
CA ARG A 129 -45.85 -50.51 14.23
C ARG A 129 -45.73 -51.00 15.66
N ASP A 130 -44.53 -51.34 16.11
CA ASP A 130 -44.30 -51.92 17.43
C ASP A 130 -44.68 -50.96 18.56
N ASP A 131 -44.72 -49.65 18.27
CA ASP A 131 -45.11 -48.58 19.20
C ASP A 131 -46.61 -48.22 19.14
N LEU A 132 -47.42 -48.96 18.37
CA LEU A 132 -48.83 -48.64 18.16
C LEU A 132 -49.75 -49.44 19.07
N ASP A 133 -50.51 -48.73 19.90
CA ASP A 133 -51.61 -49.28 20.67
C ASP A 133 -52.93 -49.00 19.93
N PHE A 134 -53.54 -50.04 19.37
CA PHE A 134 -54.78 -49.93 18.62
C PHE A 134 -55.96 -50.43 19.44
N ASP A 135 -56.96 -49.58 19.62
CA ASP A 135 -58.23 -49.96 20.25
C ASP A 135 -58.96 -51.08 19.50
N ASN A 136 -58.74 -51.17 18.18
CA ASN A 136 -59.30 -52.20 17.32
C ASN A 136 -58.18 -53.05 16.69
N PRO A 137 -58.04 -54.33 17.07
CA PRO A 137 -57.00 -55.21 16.51
C PRO A 137 -57.25 -55.62 15.05
N GLU A 138 -58.41 -55.31 14.47
CA GLU A 138 -58.73 -55.57 13.06
C GLU A 138 -58.50 -54.34 12.14
N GLU A 139 -57.88 -53.27 12.64
CA GLU A 139 -57.57 -52.08 11.83
C GLU A 139 -56.86 -52.47 10.52
N PRO A 140 -57.32 -52.00 9.34
CA PRO A 140 -56.70 -52.37 8.07
C PRO A 140 -55.20 -52.11 8.01
N ILE A 141 -54.71 -51.06 8.69
CA ILE A 141 -53.28 -50.72 8.76
C ILE A 141 -52.43 -51.77 9.51
N LEU A 142 -53.06 -52.63 10.31
CA LEU A 142 -52.45 -53.76 11.01
C LEU A 142 -52.39 -55.04 10.16
N GLN A 143 -53.09 -55.11 9.03
CA GLN A 143 -53.13 -56.30 8.19
C GLN A 143 -51.83 -56.48 7.38
N ASP A 144 -51.41 -57.73 7.18
CA ASP A 144 -50.28 -58.10 6.33
C ASP A 144 -50.48 -57.55 4.90
N GLY A 145 -49.50 -56.77 4.41
CA GLY A 145 -49.53 -56.17 3.07
C GLY A 145 -49.59 -54.63 3.04
N TYR A 146 -49.90 -53.95 4.15
CA TYR A 146 -49.69 -52.51 4.26
C TYR A 146 -48.20 -52.19 4.31
N VAL A 147 -47.76 -51.23 3.50
CA VAL A 147 -46.34 -50.97 3.33
C VAL A 147 -45.75 -50.20 4.51
N GLU A 148 -44.90 -50.87 5.27
CA GLU A 148 -44.14 -50.30 6.39
C GLU A 148 -42.96 -49.42 5.95
N ASN A 149 -42.52 -49.54 4.70
CA ASN A 149 -41.31 -48.90 4.20
C ASN A 149 -41.48 -48.56 2.72
N GLY A 150 -41.29 -47.31 2.32
CA GLY A 150 -41.19 -46.99 0.90
C GLY A 150 -40.12 -45.98 0.59
N THR A 151 -39.59 -46.12 -0.61
CA THR A 151 -38.46 -45.33 -1.11
C THR A 151 -38.91 -44.55 -2.32
N THR A 152 -38.50 -43.29 -2.40
CA THR A 152 -38.72 -42.43 -3.56
C THR A 152 -37.47 -41.62 -3.85
N VAL A 153 -37.39 -41.04 -5.04
CA VAL A 153 -36.30 -40.14 -5.42
C VAL A 153 -36.71 -38.69 -5.20
N ASN A 154 -35.74 -37.85 -4.85
CA ASN A 154 -35.88 -36.42 -4.68
C ASN A 154 -35.10 -35.67 -5.76
N ALA A 155 -35.60 -34.50 -6.16
CA ALA A 155 -34.80 -33.53 -6.88
C ALA A 155 -35.16 -32.11 -6.41
N ALA A 156 -34.16 -31.24 -6.35
CA ALA A 156 -34.32 -29.84 -5.98
C ALA A 156 -33.59 -28.93 -6.98
N ALA A 157 -34.06 -27.69 -7.09
CA ALA A 157 -33.37 -26.65 -7.80
C ALA A 157 -33.44 -25.34 -7.01
N GLY A 158 -32.44 -24.49 -7.23
CA GLY A 158 -32.33 -23.22 -6.56
C GLY A 158 -31.65 -22.16 -7.42
N LEU A 159 -31.95 -20.91 -7.08
CA LEU A 159 -31.26 -19.72 -7.55
C LEU A 159 -30.82 -18.92 -6.32
N ASN A 160 -29.65 -18.31 -6.40
CA ASN A 160 -29.19 -17.35 -5.40
C ASN A 160 -28.46 -16.19 -6.07
N TYR A 161 -28.81 -14.97 -5.72
CA TYR A 161 -28.13 -13.77 -6.19
C TYR A 161 -27.41 -13.10 -5.03
N THR A 162 -26.11 -12.88 -5.21
CA THR A 162 -25.24 -12.20 -4.25
C THR A 162 -24.82 -10.84 -4.83
N PHE A 163 -24.99 -9.79 -4.04
CA PHE A 163 -24.52 -8.44 -4.35
C PHE A 163 -23.86 -7.83 -3.11
N LYS A 164 -22.52 -7.73 -3.11
CA LYS A 164 -21.76 -7.37 -1.89
C LYS A 164 -22.16 -8.29 -0.72
N GLY A 165 -22.62 -7.74 0.40
CA GLY A 165 -23.15 -8.49 1.53
C GLY A 165 -24.60 -8.97 1.38
N LEU A 166 -25.35 -8.53 0.37
CA LEU A 166 -26.74 -8.95 0.15
C LEU A 166 -26.78 -10.33 -0.51
N GLN A 167 -27.61 -11.23 0.01
CA GLN A 167 -27.95 -12.50 -0.62
C GLN A 167 -29.47 -12.63 -0.72
N VAL A 168 -29.96 -13.03 -1.88
CA VAL A 168 -31.38 -13.29 -2.13
C VAL A 168 -31.52 -14.61 -2.89
N GLY A 169 -32.22 -15.57 -2.29
CA GLY A 169 -32.36 -16.92 -2.80
C GLY A 169 -33.80 -17.33 -3.00
N VAL A 170 -34.04 -18.18 -3.98
CA VAL A 170 -35.27 -18.95 -4.11
C VAL A 170 -34.93 -20.40 -4.43
N SER A 171 -35.66 -21.34 -3.85
CA SER A 171 -35.48 -22.76 -4.15
C SER A 171 -36.79 -23.51 -4.09
N VAL A 172 -36.84 -24.61 -4.82
CA VAL A 172 -37.94 -25.55 -4.81
C VAL A 172 -37.34 -26.91 -4.46
N PRO A 173 -37.28 -27.28 -3.17
CA PRO A 173 -36.99 -28.65 -2.81
C PRO A 173 -38.16 -29.56 -3.22
N GLN A 174 -37.86 -30.81 -3.57
CA GLN A 174 -38.86 -31.80 -3.98
C GLN A 174 -39.68 -31.35 -5.21
N ILE A 175 -38.99 -30.90 -6.26
CA ILE A 175 -39.62 -30.44 -7.54
C ILE A 175 -40.49 -31.53 -8.14
N VAL A 176 -40.01 -32.77 -8.06
CA VAL A 176 -40.74 -33.92 -8.61
C VAL A 176 -41.75 -34.38 -7.58
N GLU A 177 -43.03 -34.09 -7.85
CA GLU A 177 -44.17 -34.55 -7.07
C GLU A 177 -44.43 -36.04 -7.35
N LEU A 178 -43.46 -36.89 -7.02
CA LEU A 178 -43.62 -38.33 -7.19
C LEU A 178 -44.51 -38.87 -6.09
N GLN A 179 -45.56 -39.58 -6.49
CA GLN A 179 -46.25 -40.50 -5.59
C GLN A 179 -45.25 -41.59 -5.22
N GLN A 180 -45.09 -41.85 -3.92
CA GLN A 180 -44.24 -42.93 -3.43
C GLN A 180 -44.76 -44.26 -3.98
N THR A 181 -44.11 -44.77 -5.01
CA THR A 181 -44.45 -46.05 -5.63
C THR A 181 -43.54 -47.11 -5.03
N ASN A 182 -44.15 -48.11 -4.39
CA ASN A 182 -43.41 -49.32 -4.07
C ASN A 182 -43.27 -50.14 -5.36
N ILE A 183 -42.04 -50.59 -5.63
CA ILE A 183 -41.70 -51.47 -6.76
C ILE A 183 -42.39 -52.86 -6.62
N THR A 184 -43.07 -53.15 -5.51
CA THR A 184 -43.42 -54.53 -5.13
C THR A 184 -44.88 -54.85 -4.77
N SER A 185 -45.85 -53.92 -4.77
CA SER A 185 -47.25 -54.34 -4.52
C SER A 185 -48.33 -53.38 -5.01
N SER A 186 -49.38 -53.99 -5.55
CA SER A 186 -50.60 -53.38 -6.04
C SER A 186 -51.45 -52.83 -4.88
N GLU A 187 -51.64 -51.51 -4.89
CA GLU A 187 -52.64 -50.70 -4.18
C GLU A 187 -52.57 -50.54 -2.63
N LYS A 188 -52.67 -49.26 -2.21
CA LYS A 188 -53.18 -48.68 -0.94
C LYS A 188 -52.22 -48.25 0.19
N PHE A 189 -51.17 -47.48 -0.13
CA PHE A 189 -50.74 -46.33 0.70
C PHE A 189 -49.95 -45.34 -0.16
N ASN A 190 -50.56 -44.20 -0.49
CA ASN A 190 -49.94 -43.17 -1.33
C ASN A 190 -49.41 -42.05 -0.45
N TYR A 191 -48.11 -42.10 -0.13
CA TYR A 191 -47.42 -40.93 0.41
C TYR A 191 -47.03 -40.02 -0.77
N GLN A 192 -47.66 -38.86 -0.87
CA GLN A 192 -47.38 -37.87 -1.90
C GLN A 192 -46.40 -36.84 -1.34
N LEU A 193 -45.28 -36.65 -2.03
CA LEU A 193 -44.40 -35.50 -1.75
C LEU A 193 -45.17 -34.23 -2.10
N SER A 194 -45.30 -33.30 -1.17
CA SER A 194 -45.82 -31.96 -1.44
C SER A 194 -44.67 -31.08 -1.91
N ARG A 195 -44.89 -30.29 -2.96
CA ARG A 195 -43.91 -29.30 -3.42
C ARG A 195 -43.79 -28.19 -2.39
N HIS A 196 -42.55 -27.90 -2.00
CA HIS A 196 -42.23 -26.79 -1.11
C HIS A 196 -41.47 -25.71 -1.89
N TYR A 197 -41.67 -24.47 -1.48
CA TYR A 197 -41.05 -23.28 -2.06
C TYR A 197 -40.38 -22.51 -0.94
N TYR A 198 -39.13 -22.14 -1.16
CA TYR A 198 -38.33 -21.37 -0.22
C TYR A 198 -37.94 -20.06 -0.89
N ALA A 199 -38.01 -18.97 -0.13
CA ALA A 199 -37.43 -17.69 -0.50
C ALA A 199 -36.64 -17.15 0.69
N THR A 200 -35.42 -16.69 0.45
CA THR A 200 -34.52 -16.19 1.49
C THR A 200 -33.95 -14.84 1.12
N ALA A 201 -33.70 -14.03 2.12
CA ALA A 201 -32.93 -12.81 1.98
C ALA A 201 -32.08 -12.62 3.23
N SER A 202 -30.81 -12.26 3.06
CA SER A 202 -29.92 -11.90 4.15
C SER A 202 -28.96 -10.80 3.73
N TYR A 203 -28.42 -10.06 4.69
CA TYR A 203 -27.38 -9.08 4.43
C TYR A 203 -26.28 -9.21 5.46
N ASP A 204 -25.03 -9.27 5.03
CA ASP A 204 -23.86 -9.27 5.92
C ASP A 204 -23.32 -7.84 6.10
N LEU A 205 -23.42 -7.30 7.32
CA LEU A 205 -22.88 -6.01 7.70
C LEU A 205 -21.65 -6.22 8.59
N GLN A 206 -20.49 -5.78 8.12
CA GLN A 206 -19.27 -5.74 8.92
C GLN A 206 -18.90 -4.30 9.29
N PHE A 207 -18.53 -4.06 10.54
CA PHE A 207 -18.11 -2.74 11.03
C PHE A 207 -17.08 -2.82 12.16
N GLY A 208 -16.44 -1.68 12.46
CA GLY A 208 -15.38 -1.60 13.46
C GLY A 208 -14.15 -2.41 13.07
N GLU A 209 -13.63 -2.19 11.85
CA GLU A 209 -12.48 -2.93 11.30
C GLU A 209 -12.74 -4.45 11.25
N ASN A 210 -13.94 -4.85 10.80
CA ASN A 210 -14.40 -6.25 10.71
C ASN A 210 -14.43 -7.00 12.04
N LYS A 211 -14.43 -6.29 13.18
CA LYS A 211 -14.55 -6.92 14.51
C LYS A 211 -15.99 -7.28 14.86
N TRP A 212 -16.98 -6.63 14.24
CA TRP A 212 -18.39 -6.85 14.51
C TRP A 212 -19.11 -7.20 13.22
N GLY A 213 -19.82 -8.34 13.24
CA GLY A 213 -20.74 -8.76 12.20
C GLY A 213 -22.19 -8.61 12.65
N LEU A 214 -23.06 -8.20 11.75
CA LEU A 214 -24.51 -8.17 11.94
C LEU A 214 -25.21 -8.70 10.69
N ARG A 215 -25.96 -9.79 10.87
CA ARG A 215 -26.64 -10.54 9.80
C ARG A 215 -28.15 -10.56 10.03
N PRO A 216 -28.89 -9.53 9.58
CA PRO A 216 -30.33 -9.65 9.39
C PRO A 216 -30.65 -10.66 8.29
N SER A 217 -31.63 -11.52 8.53
CA SER A 217 -32.14 -12.43 7.51
C SER A 217 -33.65 -12.68 7.64
N ALA A 218 -34.26 -13.10 6.55
CA ALA A 218 -35.64 -13.53 6.50
C ALA A 218 -35.78 -14.77 5.61
N MET A 219 -36.70 -15.65 5.96
CA MET A 219 -37.02 -16.84 5.19
C MET A 219 -38.53 -17.00 5.10
N MET A 220 -39.03 -17.22 3.89
CA MET A 220 -40.39 -17.64 3.64
C MET A 220 -40.38 -19.07 3.13
N ARG A 221 -41.26 -19.90 3.67
CA ARG A 221 -41.52 -21.28 3.26
C ARG A 221 -42.98 -21.38 2.89
N ALA A 222 -43.28 -21.98 1.75
CA ALA A 222 -44.64 -22.19 1.29
C ALA A 222 -44.81 -23.60 0.73
N ASN A 223 -45.98 -24.20 0.92
CA ASN A 223 -46.40 -25.44 0.28
C ASN A 223 -47.87 -25.31 -0.21
N GLN A 224 -48.52 -26.41 -0.60
CA GLN A 224 -49.94 -26.40 -1.01
C GLN A 224 -50.89 -26.13 0.19
N GLY A 225 -50.90 -24.89 0.70
CA GLY A 225 -51.83 -24.42 1.73
C GLY A 225 -51.19 -23.58 2.83
N ASP A 226 -49.91 -23.82 3.12
CA ASP A 226 -49.25 -23.25 4.28
C ASP A 226 -48.15 -22.28 3.90
N ILE A 227 -48.05 -21.19 4.66
CA ILE A 227 -46.96 -20.22 4.56
C ILE A 227 -46.38 -20.02 5.96
N SER A 228 -45.06 -20.13 6.07
CA SER A 228 -44.31 -19.85 7.29
C SER A 228 -43.25 -18.81 6.97
N VAL A 229 -43.15 -17.78 7.81
CA VAL A 229 -42.18 -16.69 7.65
C VAL A 229 -41.35 -16.55 8.91
N ASP A 230 -40.03 -16.55 8.75
CA ASP A 230 -39.05 -16.26 9.79
C ASP A 230 -38.36 -14.93 9.51
N GLY A 231 -38.13 -14.16 10.58
CA GLY A 231 -37.15 -13.07 10.62
C GLY A 231 -36.08 -13.39 11.66
N ASN A 232 -34.82 -13.12 11.35
CA ASN A 232 -33.68 -13.38 12.20
C ASN A 232 -32.69 -12.20 12.19
N LEU A 233 -31.99 -12.03 13.29
CA LEU A 233 -30.90 -11.08 13.44
C LEU A 233 -29.80 -11.76 14.26
N VAL A 234 -28.66 -12.03 13.64
CA VAL A 234 -27.49 -12.60 14.30
C VAL A 234 -26.40 -11.53 14.37
N ALA A 235 -25.83 -11.32 15.55
CA ALA A 235 -24.64 -10.51 15.76
C ALA A 235 -23.48 -11.41 16.15
N ASP A 236 -22.29 -11.12 15.64
CA ASP A 236 -21.08 -11.84 16.00
C ASP A 236 -19.90 -10.88 16.26
N TYR A 237 -18.95 -11.36 17.05
CA TYR A 237 -17.74 -10.63 17.42
C TYR A 237 -16.51 -11.44 17.01
N LYS A 238 -15.73 -10.87 16.09
CA LYS A 238 -14.52 -11.44 15.50
C LYS A 238 -14.70 -12.86 14.96
N ASP A 239 -15.90 -13.21 14.50
CA ASP A 239 -16.28 -14.58 14.11
C ASP A 239 -16.10 -15.65 15.22
N ILE A 240 -15.81 -15.24 16.47
CA ILE A 240 -15.55 -16.15 17.61
C ILE A 240 -16.83 -16.47 18.37
N VAL A 241 -17.69 -15.48 18.60
CA VAL A 241 -18.92 -15.66 19.39
C VAL A 241 -20.07 -14.99 18.66
N TRP A 242 -21.22 -15.65 18.63
CA TRP A 242 -22.43 -15.08 18.06
C TRP A 242 -23.61 -15.23 19.01
N LEU A 243 -24.47 -14.22 18.96
CA LEU A 243 -25.76 -14.18 19.62
C LEU A 243 -26.79 -13.73 18.60
N GLY A 244 -27.95 -14.38 18.56
CA GLY A 244 -29.00 -14.02 17.63
C GLY A 244 -30.37 -14.11 18.27
N VAL A 245 -31.29 -13.35 17.68
CA VAL A 245 -32.71 -13.43 17.99
C VAL A 245 -33.49 -13.59 16.70
N GLY A 246 -34.61 -14.27 16.79
CA GLY A 246 -35.50 -14.45 15.67
C GLY A 246 -36.95 -14.53 16.09
N TYR A 247 -37.82 -14.44 15.09
CA TYR A 247 -39.24 -14.61 15.26
C TYR A 247 -39.79 -15.41 14.08
N ARG A 248 -40.48 -16.50 14.39
CA ARG A 248 -41.23 -17.31 13.43
C ARG A 248 -42.69 -16.98 13.58
N TYR A 249 -43.28 -16.48 12.49
CA TYR A 249 -44.71 -16.19 12.43
C TYR A 249 -45.53 -17.43 12.80
N ASP A 250 -46.56 -17.22 13.61
CA ASP A 250 -47.48 -18.25 14.13
C ASP A 250 -46.82 -19.34 14.99
N PHE A 251 -45.60 -19.09 15.49
CA PHE A 251 -44.91 -19.99 16.39
C PHE A 251 -44.32 -19.28 17.61
N GLY A 252 -43.35 -18.38 17.41
CA GLY A 252 -42.72 -17.65 18.52
C GLY A 252 -41.28 -17.23 18.30
N ILE A 253 -40.55 -17.05 19.40
CA ILE A 253 -39.23 -16.43 19.44
C ILE A 253 -38.13 -17.49 19.30
N MET A 254 -37.08 -17.18 18.54
CA MET A 254 -35.87 -18.00 18.44
C MET A 254 -34.71 -17.26 19.13
N ILE A 255 -33.95 -17.97 19.96
CA ILE A 255 -32.74 -17.43 20.60
C ILE A 255 -31.57 -18.31 20.19
N HIS A 256 -30.57 -17.71 19.57
CA HIS A 256 -29.38 -18.38 19.06
C HIS A 256 -28.18 -17.93 19.87
N ALA A 257 -27.31 -18.86 20.26
CA ALA A 257 -26.01 -18.55 20.81
C ALA A 257 -25.01 -19.58 20.33
N GLY A 258 -23.77 -19.17 20.14
CA GLY A 258 -22.72 -20.11 19.82
C GLY A 258 -21.35 -19.46 19.74
N PHE A 259 -20.36 -20.31 19.50
CA PHE A 259 -18.98 -19.90 19.45
C PHE A 259 -18.16 -20.77 18.50
N GLN A 260 -17.04 -20.21 18.05
CA GLN A 260 -16.06 -20.83 17.19
C GLN A 260 -14.75 -21.01 17.97
N ILE A 261 -14.18 -22.21 17.87
CA ILE A 261 -12.91 -22.59 18.48
C ILE A 261 -11.88 -22.79 17.37
N MET A 262 -10.71 -22.15 17.52
CA MET A 262 -9.55 -22.29 16.61
C MET A 262 -9.90 -22.05 15.13
N ASP A 263 -10.87 -21.17 14.85
CA ASP A 263 -11.37 -20.86 13.50
C ASP A 263 -11.85 -22.06 12.67
N ARG A 264 -12.17 -23.17 13.36
CA ARG A 264 -12.47 -24.44 12.71
C ARG A 264 -13.71 -25.12 13.27
N VAL A 265 -13.89 -25.09 14.59
CA VAL A 265 -15.00 -25.81 15.22
C VAL A 265 -16.06 -24.81 15.66
N LYS A 266 -17.25 -24.90 15.07
CA LYS A 266 -18.42 -24.09 15.42
C LYS A 266 -19.33 -24.91 16.32
N VAL A 267 -19.77 -24.34 17.44
CA VAL A 267 -20.79 -24.95 18.30
C VAL A 267 -21.91 -23.94 18.48
N GLY A 268 -23.10 -24.29 18.01
CA GLY A 268 -24.30 -23.46 18.07
C GLY A 268 -25.40 -24.16 18.85
N TYR A 269 -26.14 -23.37 19.62
CA TYR A 269 -27.37 -23.79 20.27
C TYR A 269 -28.48 -22.82 19.93
N THR A 270 -29.67 -23.34 19.65
CA THR A 270 -30.87 -22.54 19.46
C THR A 270 -32.01 -23.08 20.30
N ALA A 271 -32.69 -22.18 21.00
CA ALA A 271 -33.94 -22.46 21.67
C ALA A 271 -35.06 -21.70 20.97
N ASP A 272 -36.07 -22.43 20.49
CA ASP A 272 -37.29 -21.82 20.03
C ASP A 272 -38.33 -21.86 21.14
N ILE A 273 -38.86 -20.70 21.51
CA ILE A 273 -39.86 -20.51 22.54
C ILE A 273 -41.20 -20.28 21.84
N ALA A 274 -42.11 -21.23 21.99
CA ALA A 274 -43.47 -21.11 21.46
C ALA A 274 -44.25 -20.03 22.23
N THR A 275 -44.86 -19.09 21.52
CA THR A 275 -45.72 -18.03 22.06
C THR A 275 -47.17 -18.14 21.58
N ASN A 276 -47.47 -19.16 20.76
CA ASN A 276 -48.80 -19.53 20.35
C ASN A 276 -49.43 -20.51 21.37
N ASP A 277 -50.60 -21.05 21.08
CA ASP A 277 -51.32 -22.00 21.93
C ASP A 277 -50.49 -23.24 22.33
N LEU A 278 -49.46 -23.57 21.55
CA LEU A 278 -48.55 -24.66 21.87
C LEU A 278 -47.64 -24.35 23.07
N GLY A 279 -47.36 -23.07 23.32
CA GLY A 279 -46.51 -22.62 24.44
C GLY A 279 -47.06 -22.99 25.82
N ASP A 280 -48.38 -23.19 25.94
CA ASP A 280 -49.02 -23.61 27.20
C ASP A 280 -48.74 -25.09 27.55
N TYR A 281 -48.36 -25.90 26.56
CA TYR A 281 -48.19 -27.35 26.69
C TYR A 281 -46.76 -27.83 26.37
N SER A 282 -45.97 -27.00 25.71
CA SER A 282 -44.62 -27.31 25.23
C SER A 282 -43.57 -26.45 25.92
N LYS A 283 -42.39 -27.03 26.17
CA LYS A 283 -41.19 -26.28 26.60
C LYS A 283 -40.39 -25.73 25.43
N GLY A 284 -40.99 -25.63 24.25
CA GLY A 284 -40.35 -25.12 23.04
C GLY A 284 -39.57 -26.21 22.29
N SER A 285 -38.64 -25.78 21.45
CA SER A 285 -37.77 -26.67 20.65
C SER A 285 -36.31 -26.34 20.91
N HIS A 286 -35.43 -27.34 20.86
CA HIS A 286 -34.01 -27.17 21.08
C HIS A 286 -33.22 -27.75 19.91
N GLU A 287 -32.23 -27.00 19.45
CA GLU A 287 -31.35 -27.38 18.34
C GLU A 287 -29.89 -27.16 18.73
N VAL A 288 -29.07 -28.18 18.52
CA VAL A 288 -27.61 -28.14 18.69
C VAL A 288 -26.98 -28.34 17.33
N MET A 289 -25.99 -27.53 17.00
CA MET A 289 -25.19 -27.63 15.78
C MET A 289 -23.72 -27.72 16.17
N VAL A 290 -23.00 -28.65 15.55
CA VAL A 290 -21.54 -28.70 15.56
C VAL A 290 -21.06 -28.64 14.12
N GLY A 291 -20.27 -27.62 13.78
CA GLY A 291 -19.65 -27.44 12.49
C GLY A 291 -18.14 -27.63 12.56
N ILE A 292 -17.54 -28.20 11.51
CA ILE A 292 -16.09 -28.28 11.34
C ILE A 292 -15.74 -27.72 9.96
N THR A 293 -14.86 -26.74 9.94
CA THR A 293 -14.29 -26.16 8.73
C THR A 293 -12.90 -26.78 8.47
N PHE A 294 -12.72 -27.28 7.24
CA PHE A 294 -11.51 -27.91 6.74
C PHE A 294 -10.88 -27.06 5.63
N GLY A 295 -9.56 -26.85 5.76
CA GLY A 295 -8.79 -25.98 4.89
C GLY A 295 -9.01 -24.51 5.24
N GLN A 296 -7.93 -23.75 5.36
CA GLN A 296 -7.93 -22.39 4.82
C GLN A 296 -7.63 -22.59 3.34
N SER A 297 -8.44 -22.03 2.44
CA SER A 297 -8.10 -21.95 1.02
C SER A 297 -6.64 -21.49 0.87
N ASP A 298 -5.80 -22.20 0.10
CA ASP A 298 -4.40 -21.81 -0.16
C ASP A 298 -4.27 -20.35 -0.63
N LYS A 299 -5.35 -19.80 -1.23
CA LYS A 299 -5.44 -18.39 -1.62
C LYS A 299 -5.58 -17.43 -0.45
N GLN A 300 -6.24 -17.82 0.64
CA GLN A 300 -6.39 -16.95 1.81
C GLN A 300 -5.08 -16.83 2.56
N GLU A 301 -4.34 -17.93 2.68
CA GLU A 301 -2.96 -17.91 3.17
C GLU A 301 -2.04 -17.09 2.23
N GLU A 302 -2.23 -17.18 0.91
CA GLU A 302 -1.50 -16.36 -0.06
C GLU A 302 -1.87 -14.86 0.01
N ILE A 303 -3.15 -14.54 0.23
CA ILE A 303 -3.64 -13.16 0.39
C ILE A 303 -3.16 -12.57 1.71
N GLU A 304 -3.21 -13.32 2.81
CA GLU A 304 -2.67 -12.90 4.11
C GLU A 304 -1.16 -12.65 4.02
N LYS A 305 -0.41 -13.55 3.36
CA LYS A 305 1.03 -13.33 3.08
C LYS A 305 1.28 -12.07 2.25
N LYS A 306 0.49 -11.85 1.18
CA LYS A 306 0.60 -10.64 0.36
C LYS A 306 0.23 -9.37 1.13
N LEU A 307 -0.78 -9.43 2.00
CA LEU A 307 -1.16 -8.33 2.88
C LEU A 307 -0.03 -8.02 3.86
N GLU A 308 0.57 -9.03 4.48
CA GLU A 308 1.69 -8.85 5.39
C GLU A 308 2.94 -8.28 4.68
N GLU A 309 3.20 -8.69 3.43
CA GLU A 309 4.24 -8.09 2.58
C GLU A 309 3.93 -6.62 2.23
N LEU A 310 2.70 -6.31 1.86
CA LEU A 310 2.24 -4.94 1.56
C LEU A 310 2.33 -4.02 2.78
N GLU A 311 1.97 -4.50 3.96
CA GLU A 311 2.09 -3.74 5.21
C GLU A 311 3.56 -3.42 5.53
N LYS A 312 4.47 -4.39 5.34
CA LYS A 312 5.92 -4.17 5.48
C LYS A 312 6.45 -3.15 4.47
N GLU A 313 6.01 -3.21 3.21
CA GLU A 313 6.40 -2.26 2.17
C GLU A 313 5.89 -0.84 2.47
N GLN A 314 4.65 -0.72 2.96
CA GLN A 314 4.10 0.56 3.41
C GLN A 314 4.87 1.13 4.59
N GLN A 315 5.22 0.30 5.58
CA GLN A 315 6.00 0.73 6.73
C GLN A 315 7.40 1.20 6.32
N ALA A 316 8.10 0.45 5.45
CA ALA A 316 9.39 0.86 4.91
C ALA A 316 9.29 2.18 4.10
N THR A 317 8.23 2.34 3.32
CA THR A 317 7.96 3.59 2.58
C THR A 317 7.72 4.75 3.53
N GLN A 318 7.01 4.53 4.64
CA GLN A 318 6.74 5.54 5.64
C GLN A 318 8.03 5.98 6.37
N GLU A 319 8.91 5.03 6.71
CA GLU A 319 10.24 5.33 7.27
C GLU A 319 11.09 6.19 6.30
N VAL A 320 11.07 5.86 5.00
CA VAL A 320 11.74 6.68 3.98
C VAL A 320 11.14 8.08 3.92
N ILE A 321 9.81 8.22 3.93
CA ILE A 321 9.13 9.53 3.95
C ILE A 321 9.54 10.35 5.16
N ASP A 322 9.61 9.74 6.35
CA ASP A 322 9.98 10.45 7.56
C ASP A 322 11.46 10.88 7.55
N SER A 323 12.36 10.04 7.03
CA SER A 323 13.75 10.42 6.80
C SER A 323 13.92 11.57 5.79
N LEU A 324 13.07 11.61 4.75
CA LEU A 324 13.06 12.69 3.77
C LEU A 324 12.55 14.00 4.38
N LYS A 325 11.58 13.96 5.29
CA LYS A 325 11.11 15.16 6.01
C LYS A 325 12.20 15.74 6.90
N GLU A 326 12.92 14.88 7.63
CA GLU A 326 14.04 15.31 8.47
C GLU A 326 15.17 15.93 7.64
N SER A 327 15.45 15.36 6.46
CA SER A 327 16.39 15.95 5.50
C SER A 327 15.90 17.30 4.94
N ASP A 328 14.62 17.44 4.61
CA ASP A 328 14.04 18.73 4.15
C ASP A 328 14.12 19.81 5.24
N GLU A 329 13.92 19.44 6.50
CA GLU A 329 14.08 20.35 7.65
C GLU A 329 15.53 20.81 7.80
N GLN A 330 16.50 19.91 7.73
CA GLN A 330 17.94 20.27 7.75
C GLN A 330 18.33 21.18 6.58
N ILE A 331 17.78 20.92 5.38
CA ILE A 331 18.02 21.78 4.20
C ILE A 331 17.46 23.18 4.43
N ARG A 332 16.27 23.30 5.04
CA ARG A 332 15.69 24.61 5.37
C ARG A 332 16.53 25.37 6.40
N GLU A 333 16.97 24.71 7.46
CA GLU A 333 17.87 25.33 8.44
C GLU A 333 19.17 25.82 7.80
N GLN A 334 19.75 25.03 6.88
CA GLN A 334 20.92 25.47 6.12
C GLN A 334 20.61 26.67 5.23
N GLN A 335 19.47 26.69 4.55
CA GLN A 335 19.06 27.83 3.71
C GLN A 335 18.85 29.10 4.54
N ASP A 336 18.25 29.00 5.71
CA ASP A 336 18.05 30.13 6.62
C ASP A 336 19.39 30.66 7.13
N SER A 337 20.30 29.78 7.56
CA SER A 337 21.66 30.18 7.98
C SER A 337 22.45 30.86 6.86
N LEU A 338 22.31 30.37 5.63
CA LEU A 338 22.97 30.94 4.46
C LEU A 338 22.38 32.31 4.11
N ALA A 339 21.07 32.51 4.30
CA ALA A 339 20.41 33.79 4.10
C ALA A 339 20.89 34.83 5.12
N GLU A 340 21.09 34.45 6.38
CA GLU A 340 21.67 35.32 7.41
C GLU A 340 23.11 35.72 7.06
N GLU A 341 23.94 34.76 6.65
CA GLU A 341 25.33 35.02 6.23
C GLU A 341 25.37 35.98 5.02
N GLN A 342 24.47 35.82 4.05
CA GLN A 342 24.36 36.74 2.92
C GLN A 342 23.97 38.16 3.34
N ASP A 343 23.09 38.32 4.33
CA ASP A 343 22.70 39.64 4.85
C ASP A 343 23.86 40.32 5.61
N GLU A 344 24.64 39.55 6.38
CA GLU A 344 25.87 40.05 7.01
C GLU A 344 26.92 40.49 5.99
N ILE A 345 27.17 39.67 4.96
CA ILE A 345 28.08 40.02 3.87
C ILE A 345 27.64 41.33 3.21
N ARG A 346 26.34 41.50 2.95
CA ARG A 346 25.80 42.72 2.36
C ARG A 346 26.01 43.94 3.25
N LYS A 347 25.77 43.83 4.57
CA LYS A 347 26.05 44.90 5.54
C LYS A 347 27.53 45.28 5.58
N ASN A 348 28.42 44.28 5.54
CA ASN A 348 29.86 44.50 5.51
C ASN A 348 30.29 45.20 4.22
N GLN A 349 29.75 44.79 3.06
CA GLN A 349 29.99 45.46 1.78
C GLN A 349 29.53 46.92 1.78
N ASP A 350 28.35 47.20 2.33
CA ASP A 350 27.84 48.58 2.43
C ASP A 350 28.69 49.45 3.36
N THR A 351 29.22 48.87 4.45
CA THR A 351 30.13 49.56 5.37
C THR A 351 31.47 49.86 4.69
N LEU A 352 32.06 48.87 4.02
CA LEU A 352 33.27 49.03 3.22
C LEU A 352 33.15 50.12 2.16
N ARG A 353 32.00 50.19 1.47
CA ARG A 353 31.73 51.26 0.49
C ARG A 353 31.71 52.64 1.13
N ARG A 354 31.12 52.78 2.33
CA ARG A 354 31.13 54.06 3.07
C ARG A 354 32.54 54.46 3.48
N ASP A 355 33.31 53.51 4.01
CA ASP A 355 34.69 53.76 4.43
C ASP A 355 35.58 54.16 3.24
N GLN A 356 35.39 53.52 2.08
CA GLN A 356 36.08 53.91 0.84
C GLN A 356 35.75 55.35 0.43
N ILE A 357 34.48 55.75 0.47
CA ILE A 357 34.07 57.12 0.15
C ILE A 357 34.70 58.12 1.13
N ASP A 358 34.70 57.85 2.44
CA ASP A 358 35.32 58.73 3.44
C ASP A 358 36.84 58.84 3.26
N LEU A 359 37.51 57.72 2.96
CA LEU A 359 38.94 57.70 2.62
C LEU A 359 39.25 58.54 1.38
N GLU A 360 38.47 58.43 0.31
CA GLU A 360 38.62 59.24 -0.90
C GLU A 360 38.43 60.74 -0.62
N GLU A 361 37.42 61.10 0.17
CA GLU A 361 37.20 62.50 0.58
C GLU A 361 38.37 63.05 1.41
N ARG A 362 38.90 62.23 2.33
CA ARG A 362 40.03 62.60 3.17
C ARG A 362 41.32 62.75 2.36
N GLN A 363 41.55 61.87 1.37
CA GLN A 363 42.67 61.99 0.43
C GLN A 363 42.57 63.28 -0.38
N LYS A 364 41.39 63.60 -0.94
CA LYS A 364 41.17 64.87 -1.66
C LYS A 364 41.48 66.09 -0.80
N LYS A 365 41.03 66.12 0.46
CA LYS A 365 41.36 67.19 1.40
C LYS A 365 42.86 67.30 1.66
N LEU A 366 43.53 66.16 1.88
CA LEU A 366 44.97 66.11 2.11
C LEU A 366 45.77 66.59 0.88
N GLU A 367 45.32 66.24 -0.33
CA GLU A 367 45.91 66.72 -1.59
C GLU A 367 45.69 68.22 -1.78
N GLU A 368 44.51 68.75 -1.44
CA GLU A 368 44.25 70.19 -1.47
C GLU A 368 45.13 70.95 -0.46
N GLU A 369 45.30 70.44 0.75
CA GLU A 369 46.19 71.00 1.77
C GLU A 369 47.65 70.96 1.31
N ARG A 370 48.13 69.80 0.81
CA ARG A 370 49.47 69.66 0.25
C ARG A 370 49.68 70.60 -0.95
N ARG A 371 48.67 70.81 -1.79
CA ARG A 371 48.74 71.74 -2.92
C ARG A 371 48.88 73.19 -2.45
N LYS A 372 48.12 73.60 -1.42
CA LYS A 372 48.27 74.93 -0.80
C LYS A 372 49.65 75.11 -0.17
N GLU A 373 50.19 74.08 0.47
CA GLU A 373 51.52 74.10 1.08
C GLU A 373 52.62 74.21 0.00
N ILE A 374 52.54 73.39 -1.06
CA ILE A 374 53.44 73.47 -2.23
C ILE A 374 53.37 74.84 -2.90
N ASP A 375 52.18 75.42 -3.06
CA ASP A 375 52.02 76.74 -3.65
C ASP A 375 52.63 77.83 -2.75
N SER A 376 52.55 77.69 -1.42
CA SER A 376 53.24 78.59 -0.48
C SER A 376 54.77 78.45 -0.55
N ILE A 377 55.29 77.21 -0.63
CA ILE A 377 56.72 76.94 -0.78
C ILE A 377 57.22 77.44 -2.13
N LYS A 378 56.44 77.30 -3.21
CA LYS A 378 56.79 77.87 -4.53
C LYS A 378 56.84 79.40 -4.48
N GLN A 379 55.94 80.03 -3.74
CA GLN A 379 55.99 81.48 -3.50
C GLN A 379 57.27 81.85 -2.73
N GLU A 380 57.61 81.09 -1.69
CA GLU A 380 58.81 81.29 -0.87
C GLU A 380 60.12 81.04 -1.66
N ILE A 381 60.15 80.02 -2.53
CA ILE A 381 61.24 79.74 -3.47
C ILE A 381 61.34 80.83 -4.54
N LYS A 382 60.21 81.37 -5.02
CA LYS A 382 60.20 82.47 -5.98
C LYS A 382 60.78 83.74 -5.33
N ASP A 383 60.35 84.04 -4.11
CA ASP A 383 60.85 85.16 -3.32
C ASP A 383 62.35 84.98 -2.96
N LEU A 384 62.82 83.74 -2.73
CA LEU A 384 64.24 83.41 -2.60
C LEU A 384 65.00 83.52 -3.94
N SER A 385 64.41 83.09 -5.06
CA SER A 385 65.03 83.12 -6.39
C SER A 385 65.20 84.54 -6.93
N GLU A 386 64.32 85.46 -6.56
CA GLU A 386 64.45 86.89 -6.85
C GLU A 386 65.53 87.57 -5.96
N SER A 387 66.02 86.88 -4.92
CA SER A 387 67.07 87.37 -4.00
C SER A 387 68.47 86.78 -4.20
N MET A 388 68.62 85.78 -5.08
CA MET A 388 69.89 85.10 -5.34
C MET A 388 70.12 84.93 -6.84
N ASP A 389 70.39 86.03 -7.52
CA ASP A 389 70.92 86.05 -8.88
C ASP A 389 72.34 86.63 -8.86
N LYS A 390 73.32 85.77 -8.58
CA LYS A 390 74.74 85.94 -8.94
C LYS A 390 75.54 84.66 -8.67
N ASP A 391 76.38 84.33 -9.65
CA ASP A 391 77.48 83.37 -9.62
C ASP A 391 77.11 81.87 -9.71
N VAL A 392 77.16 81.31 -10.92
CA VAL A 392 78.35 80.63 -11.48
C VAL A 392 77.93 79.74 -12.66
N SER A 393 78.60 79.99 -13.79
CA SER A 393 78.68 79.13 -14.95
C SER A 393 79.62 77.93 -14.75
N GLY A 394 79.23 76.75 -15.27
CA GLY A 394 80.16 75.81 -15.90
C GLY A 394 80.50 74.52 -15.13
N ALA A 395 80.11 73.38 -15.73
CA ALA A 395 80.83 72.10 -15.71
C ALA A 395 80.16 71.17 -16.75
N THR A 396 80.68 71.06 -17.97
CA THR A 396 81.60 70.00 -18.45
C THR A 396 81.03 68.58 -18.35
N GLN A 397 80.49 68.08 -19.46
CA GLN A 397 80.29 66.65 -19.72
C GLN A 397 81.65 65.94 -19.76
N MET A 398 81.88 64.99 -18.84
CA MET A 398 82.91 63.97 -18.98
C MET A 398 82.30 62.75 -19.67
N THR A 399 82.68 62.52 -20.92
CA THR A 399 82.50 61.23 -21.60
C THR A 399 83.46 60.22 -20.96
N MET A 400 82.96 59.29 -20.15
CA MET A 400 83.73 58.11 -19.76
C MET A 400 83.69 57.12 -20.93
N LYS A 401 84.84 56.90 -21.56
CA LYS A 401 85.10 55.72 -22.39
C LYS A 401 84.96 54.51 -21.47
N GLU A 402 83.99 53.63 -21.71
CA GLU A 402 83.91 52.37 -20.97
C GLU A 402 84.93 51.38 -21.56
N ASP A 403 85.83 50.86 -20.72
CA ASP A 403 86.82 49.84 -21.07
C ASP A 403 86.14 48.45 -21.19
N ILE A 404 85.35 48.26 -22.24
CA ILE A 404 84.70 47.00 -22.60
C ILE A 404 85.52 46.27 -23.67
N GLU A 405 85.78 44.98 -23.47
CA GLU A 405 86.30 44.07 -24.49
C GLU A 405 85.19 43.13 -24.96
N TYR A 406 84.91 43.07 -26.27
CA TYR A 406 84.00 42.07 -26.83
C TYR A 406 84.69 40.71 -26.88
N LYS A 407 84.04 39.67 -26.37
CA LYS A 407 84.58 38.29 -26.37
C LYS A 407 83.87 37.41 -27.41
N GLU A 408 82.54 37.49 -27.47
CA GLU A 408 81.71 36.73 -28.40
C GLU A 408 80.50 37.58 -28.83
N GLY A 409 80.09 37.50 -30.10
CA GLY A 409 78.98 38.30 -30.66
C GLY A 409 79.42 39.58 -31.39
N PRO A 410 78.48 40.37 -31.93
CA PRO A 410 78.78 41.56 -32.73
C PRO A 410 79.37 42.71 -31.90
N GLU A 411 80.49 43.28 -32.36
CA GLU A 411 81.13 44.45 -31.75
C GLU A 411 80.40 45.75 -32.13
N ARG A 412 79.38 46.13 -31.35
CA ARG A 412 78.62 47.36 -31.59
C ARG A 412 78.18 48.03 -30.29
N THR A 413 78.03 49.36 -30.32
CA THR A 413 77.41 50.11 -29.23
C THR A 413 75.91 49.87 -29.20
N GLY A 414 75.30 50.01 -28.02
CA GLY A 414 73.87 49.78 -27.82
C GLY A 414 73.53 49.46 -26.36
N PHE A 415 72.30 48.98 -26.18
CA PHE A 415 71.75 48.58 -24.90
C PHE A 415 71.73 47.04 -24.84
N PHE A 416 72.63 46.48 -24.04
CA PHE A 416 72.85 45.05 -23.93
C PHE A 416 71.93 44.46 -22.86
N GLU A 417 71.07 43.53 -23.25
CA GLU A 417 70.20 42.82 -22.33
C GLU A 417 70.96 41.66 -21.68
N VAL A 418 71.53 41.94 -20.50
CA VAL A 418 72.40 41.02 -19.76
C VAL A 418 71.56 40.14 -18.85
N VAL A 419 71.75 38.83 -18.97
CA VAL A 419 71.02 37.81 -18.19
C VAL A 419 71.91 37.09 -17.18
N ALA A 420 73.24 37.25 -17.27
CA ALA A 420 74.17 36.68 -16.29
C ALA A 420 75.51 37.42 -16.27
N SER A 421 76.20 37.35 -15.14
CA SER A 421 77.56 37.86 -14.97
C SER A 421 78.50 36.87 -14.30
N PHE A 422 79.73 36.73 -14.82
CA PHE A 422 80.72 35.78 -14.30
C PHE A 422 82.10 36.43 -14.13
N ARG A 423 82.78 36.13 -13.02
CA ARG A 423 84.20 36.50 -12.85
C ARG A 423 85.17 35.64 -13.66
N GLY A 424 84.83 34.37 -13.87
CA GLY A 424 85.65 33.42 -14.64
C GLY A 424 85.19 33.32 -16.09
N GLU A 425 86.08 33.55 -17.03
CA GLU A 425 85.85 33.48 -18.48
C GLU A 425 85.22 32.15 -18.91
N LYS A 426 85.75 31.01 -18.41
CA LYS A 426 85.21 29.67 -18.70
C LYS A 426 83.75 29.47 -18.31
N ASN A 427 83.29 30.12 -17.23
CA ASN A 427 81.90 30.01 -16.79
C ASN A 427 80.99 30.85 -17.69
N ALA A 428 81.44 32.03 -18.12
CA ALA A 428 80.73 32.85 -19.10
C ALA A 428 80.61 32.12 -20.45
N GLU A 429 81.69 31.49 -20.93
CA GLU A 429 81.67 30.70 -22.16
C GLU A 429 80.73 29.48 -22.07
N TYR A 430 80.69 28.80 -20.91
CA TYR A 430 79.79 27.67 -20.72
C TYR A 430 78.32 28.11 -20.77
N PHE A 431 77.99 29.19 -20.06
CA PHE A 431 76.64 29.75 -20.03
C PHE A 431 76.21 30.31 -21.40
N TYR A 432 77.11 31.00 -22.10
CA TYR A 432 76.90 31.44 -23.48
C TYR A 432 76.59 30.27 -24.43
N LYS A 433 77.34 29.16 -24.33
CA LYS A 433 77.08 27.95 -25.14
C LYS A 433 75.74 27.30 -24.80
N GLN A 434 75.25 27.45 -23.56
CA GLN A 434 73.93 26.99 -23.16
C GLN A 434 72.85 27.87 -23.78
N LEU A 435 72.95 29.21 -23.66
CA LEU A 435 72.04 30.15 -24.32
C LEU A 435 71.92 29.91 -25.84
N LYS A 436 73.04 29.65 -26.51
CA LYS A 436 73.05 29.28 -27.94
C LYS A 436 72.31 27.98 -28.25
N LYS A 437 72.33 27.00 -27.33
CA LYS A 437 71.55 25.76 -27.49
C LYS A 437 70.07 25.96 -27.21
N ASP A 438 69.74 26.89 -26.32
CA ASP A 438 68.38 27.21 -25.91
C ASP A 438 67.67 28.17 -26.88
N GLY A 439 68.33 28.53 -28.00
CA GLY A 439 67.73 29.28 -29.11
C GLY A 439 68.04 30.78 -29.12
N TYR A 440 68.89 31.28 -28.22
CA TYR A 440 69.28 32.70 -28.18
C TYR A 440 70.42 32.97 -29.17
N ASP A 441 70.09 33.06 -30.46
CA ASP A 441 71.06 33.24 -31.54
C ASP A 441 71.79 34.59 -31.50
N ASN A 442 71.21 35.62 -30.87
CA ASN A 442 71.82 36.94 -30.73
C ASN A 442 72.68 37.08 -29.46
N ALA A 443 72.80 36.01 -28.67
CA ALA A 443 73.57 36.05 -27.44
C ALA A 443 75.06 36.32 -27.69
N GLY A 444 75.73 36.91 -26.71
CA GLY A 444 77.16 37.19 -26.74
C GLY A 444 77.75 37.46 -25.36
N ILE A 445 79.04 37.79 -25.34
CA ILE A 445 79.80 38.05 -24.12
C ILE A 445 80.61 39.35 -24.27
N VAL A 446 80.44 40.26 -23.31
CA VAL A 446 81.29 41.45 -23.16
C VAL A 446 82.03 41.41 -21.81
N TYR A 447 83.31 41.74 -21.81
CA TYR A 447 84.14 41.80 -20.62
C TYR A 447 84.35 43.25 -20.19
N ASN A 448 83.89 43.59 -18.99
CA ASN A 448 84.12 44.90 -18.40
C ASN A 448 85.44 44.87 -17.61
N SER A 449 86.50 45.44 -18.18
CA SER A 449 87.84 45.36 -17.59
C SER A 449 87.98 46.12 -16.26
N LYS A 450 87.16 47.17 -16.06
CA LYS A 450 87.09 47.94 -14.80
C LYS A 450 86.48 47.13 -13.67
N ARG A 451 85.38 46.42 -13.94
CA ARG A 451 84.68 45.61 -12.94
C ARG A 451 85.26 44.20 -12.80
N LYS A 452 86.00 43.72 -13.82
CA LYS A 452 86.54 42.36 -13.93
C LYS A 452 85.44 41.28 -13.96
N TRP A 453 84.39 41.54 -14.75
CA TRP A 453 83.27 40.63 -14.97
C TRP A 453 83.01 40.45 -16.46
N HIS A 454 82.64 39.24 -16.84
CA HIS A 454 82.08 38.89 -18.14
C HIS A 454 80.57 38.97 -18.02
N TYR A 455 79.93 39.80 -18.83
CA TYR A 455 78.49 39.91 -18.94
C TYR A 455 78.04 39.11 -20.16
N VAL A 456 77.10 38.18 -19.93
CA VAL A 456 76.50 37.39 -20.98
C VAL A 456 75.13 37.98 -21.29
N TYR A 457 74.95 38.42 -22.53
CA TYR A 457 73.72 39.07 -22.98
C TYR A 457 72.99 38.19 -24.00
N ILE A 458 71.68 38.39 -24.14
CA ILE A 458 70.85 37.66 -25.12
C ILE A 458 70.55 38.48 -26.38
N GLU A 459 70.49 39.80 -26.28
CA GLU A 459 70.22 40.69 -27.41
C GLU A 459 70.83 42.10 -27.18
N ILE A 460 71.06 42.83 -28.27
CA ILE A 460 71.50 44.24 -28.25
C ILE A 460 70.43 45.08 -28.96
N HIS A 461 69.95 46.10 -28.28
CA HIS A 461 68.90 46.99 -28.76
C HIS A 461 69.47 48.39 -29.07
N ASP A 462 68.81 49.10 -29.99
CA ASP A 462 69.25 50.42 -30.46
C ASP A 462 68.78 51.58 -29.57
N ASP A 463 67.70 51.39 -28.81
CA ASP A 463 67.08 52.40 -27.95
C ASP A 463 66.73 51.84 -26.56
N LEU A 464 66.74 52.73 -25.57
CA LEU A 464 66.53 52.37 -24.17
C LEU A 464 65.10 51.91 -23.87
N GLU A 465 64.10 52.46 -24.58
CA GLU A 465 62.69 52.18 -24.33
C GLU A 465 62.35 50.73 -24.70
N THR A 466 62.73 50.31 -25.92
CA THR A 466 62.62 48.93 -26.39
C THR A 466 63.39 47.97 -25.51
N SER A 467 64.59 48.36 -25.07
CA SER A 467 65.43 47.53 -24.18
C SER A 467 64.76 47.24 -22.84
N LEU A 468 64.15 48.27 -22.24
CA LEU A 468 63.48 48.12 -20.95
C LEU A 468 62.23 47.26 -21.08
N GLU A 469 61.44 47.44 -22.14
CA GLU A 469 60.26 46.60 -22.41
C GLU A 469 60.66 45.12 -22.59
N LYS A 470 61.69 44.84 -23.40
CA LYS A 470 62.21 43.49 -23.61
C LYS A 470 62.75 42.86 -22.33
N MET A 471 63.51 43.61 -21.53
CA MET A 471 64.02 43.15 -20.24
C MET A 471 62.88 42.82 -19.26
N TYR A 472 61.81 43.62 -19.20
CA TYR A 472 60.65 43.31 -18.34
C TYR A 472 59.97 42.01 -18.78
N ASN A 473 59.76 41.82 -20.08
CA ASN A 473 59.20 40.56 -20.60
C ASN A 473 60.13 39.39 -20.30
N THR A 474 61.45 39.53 -20.47
CA THR A 474 62.43 38.48 -20.13
C THR A 474 62.35 38.10 -18.65
N ARG A 475 62.19 39.07 -17.74
CA ARG A 475 62.05 38.81 -16.30
C ARG A 475 60.74 38.11 -15.92
N GLU A 476 59.65 38.38 -16.65
CA GLU A 476 58.33 37.78 -16.38
C GLU A 476 58.12 36.44 -17.08
N GLU A 477 58.68 36.26 -18.28
CA GLU A 477 58.39 35.14 -19.18
C GLU A 477 59.51 34.08 -19.24
N THR A 478 60.69 34.34 -18.66
CA THR A 478 61.83 33.41 -18.65
C THR A 478 62.41 33.22 -17.25
N ASP A 479 63.34 32.27 -17.10
CA ASP A 479 64.04 32.02 -15.82
C ASP A 479 65.11 33.10 -15.48
N TYR A 480 65.20 34.20 -16.26
CA TYR A 480 66.15 35.30 -16.05
C TYR A 480 65.48 36.50 -15.33
N ASP A 481 64.98 36.25 -14.12
CA ASP A 481 64.28 37.24 -13.29
C ASP A 481 65.15 38.44 -12.85
N ASP A 482 66.48 38.30 -12.92
CA ASP A 482 67.45 39.32 -12.58
C ASP A 482 68.01 40.11 -13.76
N ALA A 483 67.58 39.85 -15.01
CA ALA A 483 68.12 40.45 -16.23
C ALA A 483 68.19 41.99 -16.17
N TRP A 484 69.23 42.63 -16.70
CA TRP A 484 69.38 44.09 -16.67
C TRP A 484 70.00 44.65 -17.96
N ILE A 485 69.82 45.95 -18.18
CA ILE A 485 70.43 46.63 -19.32
C ILE A 485 71.81 47.18 -18.98
N HIS A 486 72.81 46.78 -19.76
CA HIS A 486 74.14 47.38 -19.74
C HIS A 486 74.30 48.28 -20.97
N ILE A 487 74.68 49.55 -20.75
CA ILE A 487 74.74 50.56 -21.79
C ILE A 487 76.19 50.71 -22.24
N ILE A 488 76.46 50.48 -23.52
CA ILE A 488 77.77 50.72 -24.13
C ILE A 488 77.61 51.82 -25.19
N GLN A 489 78.22 52.98 -24.96
CA GLN A 489 78.12 54.17 -25.82
C GLN A 489 79.39 54.47 -26.61
#